data_AF-A0A497BXA0-F1
#
_entry.id   AF-A0A497BXA0-F1
#
_cell.length_a   1.000
_cell.length_b   1.000
_cell.length_c   1.000
_cell.angle_alpha   90.00
_cell.angle_beta   90.00
_cell.angle_gamma   90.00
#
_symmetry.space_group_name_H-M   'P 1'
#
loop_
_entity.id
_entity.type
_entity.pdbx_description
1 polymer ?
#
loop_
_entity_poly.entity_id
_entity_poly.type
_entity_poly.pdbx_seq_one_letter_code
_entity_poly.pdbx_strand_id
1 'polypeptide(L)'
;MDKLLDCLQTEFPADAVLWILPDVPALFAETVELVRSSGGELNFNDALIALSCRNRGIPFLASFDRDFDHVAWLTRVAVPEDLVSMM
;
A
#
# COMPACT_ATOMS: atom_id res chain seq x y z
N MET A 1 -9.26 13.27 6.57
CA MET A 1 -8.31 12.15 6.70
C MET A 1 -7.22 12.47 7.71
N ASP A 2 -6.48 13.57 7.52
CA ASP A 2 -5.25 13.84 8.28
C ASP A 2 -5.45 13.83 9.79
N LYS A 3 -6.42 14.59 10.30
CA LYS A 3 -6.70 14.64 11.75
C LYS A 3 -7.02 13.26 12.36
N LEU A 4 -7.63 12.37 11.60
CA LEU A 4 -7.95 11.01 12.07
C LEU A 4 -6.66 10.19 12.15
N LEU A 5 -5.83 10.22 11.11
CA LEU A 5 -4.55 9.50 11.08
C LEU A 5 -3.60 10.01 12.17
N ASP A 6 -3.53 11.33 12.37
CA ASP A 6 -2.72 11.95 13.41
C ASP A 6 -3.17 11.49 14.81
N CYS A 7 -4.50 11.42 15.02
CA CYS A 7 -5.07 10.92 16.27
C CYS A 7 -4.72 9.45 16.48
N LEU A 8 -4.93 8.60 15.47
CA LEU A 8 -4.62 7.17 15.54
C LEU A 8 -3.14 6.93 15.84
N GLN A 9 -2.22 7.66 15.19
CA GLN A 9 -0.78 7.52 15.44
C GLN A 9 -0.37 8.02 16.84
N THR A 10 -1.10 8.98 17.40
CA THR A 10 -0.84 9.50 18.75
C THR A 10 -1.38 8.57 19.83
N GLU A 11 -2.60 8.04 19.65
CA GLU A 11 -3.27 7.17 20.63
C GLU A 11 -2.78 5.73 20.58
N PHE A 12 -2.31 5.27 19.41
CA PHE A 12 -1.86 3.90 19.18
C PHE A 12 -0.47 3.90 18.55
N PRO A 13 0.59 4.16 19.35
CA PRO A 13 1.96 4.11 18.85
C PRO A 13 2.31 2.67 18.42
N ALA A 14 3.26 2.53 17.50
CA ALA A 14 3.55 1.25 16.84
C ALA A 14 4.02 0.15 17.81
N ASP A 15 4.59 0.52 18.95
CA ASP A 15 5.00 -0.39 20.03
C ASP A 15 3.83 -0.86 20.93
N ALA A 16 2.69 -0.17 20.87
CA ALA A 16 1.45 -0.55 21.56
C ALA A 16 0.54 -1.46 20.71
N VAL A 17 0.84 -1.61 19.42
CA VAL A 17 0.06 -2.45 18.50
C VAL A 17 0.58 -3.89 18.55
N LEU A 18 -0.33 -4.85 18.77
CA LEU A 18 -0.01 -6.27 18.58
C LEU A 18 -0.01 -6.60 17.09
N TRP A 19 1.16 -6.94 16.55
CA TRP A 19 1.31 -7.27 15.14
C TRP A 19 1.17 -8.78 14.89
N ILE A 20 0.27 -9.14 13.98
CA ILE A 20 0.07 -10.54 13.57
C ILE A 20 1.07 -10.97 12.49
N LEU A 21 1.48 -10.03 11.63
CA LEU A 21 2.41 -10.26 10.53
C LEU A 21 3.77 -9.59 10.84
N PRO A 22 4.90 -10.29 10.70
CA PRO A 22 6.20 -9.82 11.16
C PRO A 22 6.77 -8.66 10.33
N ASP A 23 6.37 -8.52 9.06
CA ASP A 23 6.87 -7.46 8.17
C ASP A 23 6.09 -6.14 8.33
N VAL A 24 4.89 -6.19 8.92
CA VAL A 24 4.01 -5.01 9.03
C VAL A 24 4.60 -3.91 9.91
N PRO A 25 5.24 -4.18 11.08
CA PRO A 25 5.88 -3.13 11.88
C PRO A 25 6.89 -2.31 11.09
N ALA A 26 7.69 -2.95 10.23
CA ALA A 26 8.72 -2.29 9.44
C ALA A 26 8.13 -1.39 8.35
N LEU A 27 6.96 -1.76 7.82
CA LEU A 27 6.27 -1.04 6.74
C LEU A 27 5.19 -0.07 7.25
N PHE A 28 4.86 -0.08 8.54
CA PHE A 28 3.68 0.59 9.08
C PHE A 28 3.67 2.09 8.78
N ALA A 29 4.79 2.77 9.07
CA ALA A 29 4.90 4.22 8.87
C ALA A 29 4.74 4.60 7.39
N GLU A 30 5.43 3.89 6.48
CA GLU A 30 5.31 4.11 5.04
C GLU A 30 3.90 3.79 4.53
N THR A 31 3.25 2.77 5.11
CA THR A 31 1.89 2.37 4.73
C THR A 31 0.90 3.48 5.09
N VAL A 32 0.95 4.01 6.32
CA VAL A 32 0.10 5.11 6.75
C VAL A 32 0.34 6.37 5.91
N GLU A 33 1.59 6.64 5.55
CA GLU A 33 1.91 7.78 4.69
C GLU A 33 1.37 7.61 3.27
N LEU A 34 1.45 6.40 2.71
CA LEU A 34 0.89 6.12 1.39
C LEU A 34 -0.64 6.30 1.39
N VAL A 35 -1.34 5.77 2.40
CA VAL A 35 -2.79 5.99 2.62
C VAL A 35 -3.11 7.48 2.73
N ARG A 36 -2.28 8.25 3.43
CA ARG A 36 -2.44 9.70 3.56
C ARG A 36 -2.29 10.39 2.21
N SER A 37 -1.20 10.10 1.50
CA SER A 37 -0.87 10.72 0.21
C SER A 37 -1.87 10.41 -0.90
N SER A 38 -2.53 9.24 -0.85
CA SER A 38 -3.60 8.87 -1.78
C SER A 38 -4.96 9.47 -1.40
N GLY A 39 -5.03 10.31 -0.36
CA GLY A 39 -6.31 10.79 0.15
C GLY A 39 -7.26 9.67 0.59
N GLY A 40 -6.72 8.50 0.92
CA GLY A 40 -7.44 7.26 1.28
C GLY A 40 -8.07 6.50 0.12
N GLU A 41 -7.75 6.82 -1.14
CA GLU A 41 -8.06 5.93 -2.29
C GLU A 41 -7.44 4.54 -2.07
N LEU A 42 -6.18 4.49 -1.59
CA LEU A 42 -5.59 3.27 -1.08
C LEU A 42 -5.95 3.09 0.40
N ASN A 43 -6.51 1.95 0.75
CA ASN A 43 -6.64 1.56 2.15
C ASN A 43 -5.30 0.99 2.68
N PHE A 44 -5.24 0.68 3.98
CA PHE A 44 -4.02 0.18 4.61
C PHE A 44 -3.47 -1.09 3.94
N ASN A 45 -4.34 -2.04 3.56
CA ASN A 45 -3.92 -3.29 2.94
C ASN A 45 -3.38 -3.07 1.53
N ASP A 46 -4.03 -2.21 0.74
CA ASP A 46 -3.57 -1.91 -0.62
C ASP A 46 -2.23 -1.17 -0.59
N ALA A 47 -2.09 -0.20 0.31
CA ALA A 47 -0.83 0.48 0.56
C ALA A 47 0.28 -0.51 1.00
N LEU A 48 -0.04 -1.46 1.89
CA LEU A 48 0.90 -2.47 2.35
C LEU A 48 1.31 -3.43 1.22
N ILE A 49 0.37 -3.85 0.37
CA ILE A 49 0.64 -4.69 -0.82
C ILE A 49 1.55 -3.92 -1.78
N ALA A 50 1.21 -2.68 -2.09
CA ALA A 50 2.00 -1.86 -2.99
C ALA A 50 3.43 -1.71 -2.45
N LEU A 51 3.62 -1.30 -1.18
CA LEU A 51 4.95 -1.15 -0.59
C LEU A 51 5.72 -2.46 -0.52
N SER A 52 5.01 -3.57 -0.29
CA SER A 52 5.59 -4.92 -0.35
C SER A 52 6.14 -5.25 -1.74
N CYS A 53 5.45 -4.86 -2.80
CA CYS A 53 5.94 -4.98 -4.18
C CYS A 53 7.17 -4.09 -4.40
N ARG A 54 7.13 -2.83 -3.95
CA ARG A 54 8.25 -1.89 -4.06
C ARG A 54 9.52 -2.42 -3.40
N ASN A 55 9.42 -2.90 -2.17
CA ASN A 55 10.56 -3.39 -1.39
C ASN A 55 11.15 -4.68 -1.96
N ARG A 56 10.38 -5.43 -2.74
CA ARG A 56 10.83 -6.67 -3.41
C ARG A 56 11.25 -6.46 -4.86
N GLY A 57 11.21 -5.22 -5.35
CA GLY A 57 11.52 -4.91 -6.75
C GLY A 57 10.53 -5.55 -7.72
N ILE A 58 9.26 -5.71 -7.32
CA ILE A 58 8.19 -6.27 -8.14
C ILE A 58 7.43 -5.10 -8.77
N PRO A 59 7.57 -4.86 -10.09
CA PRO A 59 6.93 -3.71 -10.75
C PRO A 59 5.49 -4.00 -11.21
N PHE A 60 5.05 -5.27 -11.15
CA PHE A 60 3.73 -5.70 -11.64
C PHE A 60 2.91 -6.34 -10.53
N LEU A 61 1.64 -5.97 -10.43
CA LEU A 61 0.67 -6.57 -9.51
C LEU A 61 -0.53 -7.09 -10.29
N ALA A 62 -0.75 -8.40 -10.25
CA ALA A 62 -2.00 -8.99 -10.75
C ALA A 62 -3.14 -8.65 -9.77
N SER A 63 -4.08 -7.81 -10.18
CA SER A 63 -5.19 -7.38 -9.33
C SER A 63 -6.40 -6.90 -10.14
N PHE A 64 -7.59 -7.20 -9.64
CA PHE A 64 -8.85 -6.65 -10.15
C PHE A 64 -9.18 -5.28 -9.56
N ASP A 65 -8.49 -4.89 -8.49
CA ASP A 65 -8.72 -3.63 -7.81
C ASP A 65 -8.06 -2.47 -8.57
N ARG A 66 -8.88 -1.53 -9.06
CA ARG A 66 -8.41 -0.42 -9.89
C ARG A 66 -7.72 0.67 -9.07
N ASP A 67 -7.83 0.64 -7.74
CA ASP A 67 -7.22 1.65 -6.88
C ASP A 67 -5.67 1.61 -7.00
N PHE A 68 -5.09 0.47 -7.39
CA PHE A 68 -3.67 0.37 -7.72
C PHE A 68 -3.24 1.15 -8.97
N ASP A 69 -4.17 1.54 -9.85
CA ASP A 69 -3.86 2.40 -11.01
C ASP A 69 -3.38 3.80 -10.57
N HIS A 70 -3.61 4.17 -9.29
CA HIS A 70 -3.14 5.42 -8.69
C HIS A 70 -1.69 5.35 -8.19
N VAL A 71 -1.06 4.17 -8.20
CA VAL A 71 0.32 3.96 -7.74
C VAL A 71 1.28 4.06 -8.93
N ALA A 72 1.84 5.25 -9.15
CA ALA A 72 2.65 5.54 -10.35
C ALA A 72 3.86 4.61 -10.60
N TRP A 73 4.37 3.96 -9.56
CA TRP A 73 5.54 3.05 -9.64
C TRP A 73 5.16 1.57 -9.65
N LEU A 74 3.87 1.22 -9.63
CA LEU A 74 3.36 -0.14 -9.67
C LEU A 74 2.37 -0.30 -10.80
N THR A 75 2.63 -1.18 -11.76
CA THR A 75 1.67 -1.44 -12.82
C THR A 75 0.73 -2.56 -12.43
N ARG A 76 -0.56 -2.25 -12.42
CA ARG A 76 -1.60 -3.26 -12.29
C ARG A 76 -1.76 -4.05 -13.60
N VAL A 77 -1.81 -5.37 -13.47
CA VAL A 77 -2.14 -6.32 -14.54
C VAL A 77 -3.55 -6.83 -14.25
N ALA A 78 -4.53 -6.33 -14.98
CA ALA A 78 -5.94 -6.69 -14.84
C ALA A 78 -6.27 -7.98 -15.60
N VAL A 79 -5.66 -8.12 -16.77
CA VAL A 79 -5.87 -9.21 -17.72
C VAL A 79 -4.54 -9.63 -18.36
N PRO A 80 -4.41 -10.87 -18.87
CA PRO A 80 -3.16 -11.33 -19.48
C PRO A 80 -2.66 -10.46 -20.63
N GLU A 81 -3.57 -9.83 -21.38
CA GLU A 81 -3.26 -8.96 -22.52
C GLU A 81 -2.46 -7.71 -22.11
N ASP A 82 -2.59 -7.26 -20.84
CA ASP A 82 -1.84 -6.13 -20.33
C ASP A 82 -0.33 -6.40 -20.41
N LEU A 83 0.11 -7.66 -20.21
CA LEU A 83 1.52 -8.06 -20.28
C LEU A 83 2.10 -7.97 -21.69
N VAL A 84 1.27 -8.20 -22.72
CA VAL A 84 1.71 -8.21 -24.12
C VAL A 84 1.97 -6.79 -24.62
N SER A 85 1.23 -5.81 -24.13
CA SER A 85 1.41 -4.39 -24.48
C SER A 85 2.69 -3.75 -23.91
N MET A 86 3.41 -4.48 -23.04
CA MET A 86 4.57 -3.99 -22.29
C MET A 86 5.91 -4.58 -22.78
N MET A 87 5.86 -5.48 -23.76
CA MET A 87 7.02 -6.07 -24.45
C MET A 87 7.24 -5.41 -25.81
#